data_AF-A0A1H0YBL9-F1
#
_entry.id   AF-A0A1H0YBL9-F1
#
_cell.length_a   1.000
_cell.length_b   1.000
_cell.length_c   1.000
_cell.angle_alpha   90.00
_cell.angle_beta   90.00
_cell.angle_gamma   90.00
#
_symmetry.space_group_name_H-M   'P 1'
#
loop_
_entity.id
_entity.type
_entity.pdbx_description
1 polymer ?
#
loop_
_entity_poly.entity_id
_entity_poly.type
_entity_poly.pdbx_seq_one_letter_code
_entity_poly.pdbx_strand_id
1 'polypeptide(L)'
;MSEKLKNAFPSNWVGLSPARFRKYKTWINAVKPGICGTYVAAVILHDVFNQSYGIDLEKEKLITGLKTVIDDTFPYKGTFPWDVWHGLDWVLKDNADFSVKIHFVPERKVISLLNRKNPIPVAVGTATLFGSPYKNHWVVVYAYGYNQEGKLFFKAYDNHGRYTAILPASQTIGCVWIEPN
;
A
#
# COMPACT_ATOMS: atom_id res chain seq x y z
N MET A 1 30.97 6.13 0.87
CA MET A 1 29.87 5.22 0.47
C MET A 1 30.24 4.64 -0.88
N SER A 2 30.43 3.33 -1.00
CA SER A 2 30.96 2.72 -2.23
C SER A 2 30.02 2.92 -3.42
N GLU A 3 30.58 2.97 -4.64
CA GLU A 3 29.83 3.08 -5.90
C GLU A 3 28.72 2.01 -6.02
N LYS A 4 28.99 0.80 -5.51
CA LYS A 4 28.02 -0.29 -5.39
C LYS A 4 26.74 0.08 -4.62
N LEU A 5 26.84 0.89 -3.56
CA LEU A 5 25.67 1.33 -2.79
C LEU A 5 24.87 2.43 -3.49
N LYS A 6 25.55 3.29 -4.28
CA LYS A 6 24.86 4.33 -5.08
C LYS A 6 24.01 3.70 -6.19
N ASN A 7 24.44 2.57 -6.75
CA ASN A 7 23.75 1.91 -7.87
C ASN A 7 22.68 0.91 -7.43
N ALA A 8 22.61 0.59 -6.13
CA ALA A 8 21.70 -0.42 -5.61
C ALA A 8 20.21 -0.01 -5.69
N PHE A 9 19.91 1.29 -5.63
CA PHE A 9 18.55 1.82 -5.60
C PHE A 9 18.30 2.84 -6.71
N PRO A 10 17.03 3.09 -7.09
CA PRO A 10 16.69 4.11 -8.08
C PRO A 10 17.08 5.52 -7.62
N SER A 11 17.66 6.30 -8.55
CA SER A 11 17.85 7.74 -8.41
C SER A 11 16.61 8.54 -8.83
N ASN A 12 15.83 8.02 -9.77
CA ASN A 12 14.62 8.63 -10.31
C ASN A 12 13.38 7.83 -9.88
N TRP A 13 12.34 8.54 -9.45
CA TRP A 13 11.09 7.96 -8.98
C TRP A 13 9.90 8.51 -9.77
N VAL A 14 9.03 7.64 -10.24
CA VAL A 14 7.80 7.96 -10.97
C VAL A 14 6.59 7.64 -10.08
N GLY A 15 5.67 8.58 -9.95
CA GLY A 15 4.45 8.44 -9.16
C GLY A 15 4.21 9.65 -8.25
N LEU A 16 3.65 9.39 -7.07
CA LEU A 16 3.23 10.41 -6.11
C LEU A 16 4.40 10.89 -5.24
N SER A 17 4.32 12.15 -4.81
CA SER A 17 5.33 12.75 -3.92
C SER A 17 5.33 12.08 -2.54
N PRO A 18 6.51 11.74 -1.98
CA PRO A 18 6.63 11.24 -0.60
C PRO A 18 6.01 12.18 0.46
N ALA A 19 5.90 13.48 0.16
CA ALA A 19 5.30 14.45 1.08
C ALA A 19 3.82 14.14 1.38
N ARG A 20 3.06 13.60 0.41
CA ARG A 20 1.65 13.18 0.58
C ARG A 20 1.50 12.10 1.65
N PHE A 21 2.51 11.25 1.80
CA PHE A 21 2.50 10.11 2.74
C PHE A 21 3.20 10.40 4.07
N ARG A 22 3.86 11.55 4.22
CA ARG A 22 4.59 11.92 5.45
C ARG A 22 3.66 11.94 6.67
N LYS A 23 2.39 12.33 6.50
CA LYS A 23 1.38 12.36 7.58
C LYS A 23 1.12 10.98 8.20
N TYR A 24 1.33 9.90 7.45
CA TYR A 24 1.13 8.54 7.93
C TYR A 24 2.32 7.98 8.72
N LYS A 25 3.41 8.73 8.91
CA LYS A 25 4.59 8.24 9.66
C LYS A 25 4.28 7.78 11.10
N THR A 26 3.20 8.31 11.70
CA THR A 26 2.72 7.97 13.05
C THR A 26 1.61 6.91 13.05
N TRP A 27 1.20 6.43 11.88
CA TRP A 27 0.26 5.32 11.73
C TRP A 27 1.10 4.05 11.80
N ILE A 28 1.35 3.56 13.01
CA ILE A 28 2.27 2.45 13.26
C ILE A 28 1.48 1.25 13.79
N ASN A 29 1.60 0.11 13.12
CA ASN A 29 1.04 -1.16 13.53
C ASN A 29 1.89 -1.79 14.64
N ALA A 30 1.58 -1.43 15.89
CA ALA A 30 2.29 -1.92 17.08
C ALA A 30 1.60 -3.12 17.76
N VAL A 31 0.45 -3.58 17.25
CA VAL A 31 -0.36 -4.63 17.90
C VAL A 31 0.12 -6.04 17.52
N LYS A 32 -0.22 -7.03 18.35
CA LYS A 32 0.10 -8.45 18.13
C LYS A 32 -1.15 -9.32 18.32
N PRO A 33 -1.54 -10.17 17.33
CA PRO A 33 -0.98 -10.27 15.98
C PRO A 33 -1.14 -8.95 15.20
N GLY A 34 -0.20 -8.66 14.28
CA GLY A 34 -0.19 -7.41 13.53
C GLY A 34 -1.25 -7.38 12.44
N ILE A 35 -1.93 -6.23 12.30
CA ILE A 35 -3.03 -6.00 11.34
C ILE A 35 -2.59 -5.12 10.16
N CYS A 36 -1.47 -5.49 9.54
CA CYS A 36 -0.83 -4.65 8.52
C CYS A 36 -1.75 -4.38 7.31
N GLY A 37 -2.64 -5.33 6.96
CA GLY A 37 -3.69 -5.15 5.95
C GLY A 37 -4.67 -4.03 6.29
N THR A 38 -5.19 -4.01 7.52
CA THR A 38 -6.05 -2.92 8.02
C THR A 38 -5.36 -1.56 7.94
N TYR A 39 -4.07 -1.47 8.31
CA TYR A 39 -3.35 -0.20 8.25
C TYR A 39 -3.19 0.33 6.82
N VAL A 40 -2.85 -0.52 5.85
CA VAL A 40 -2.72 -0.06 4.47
C VAL A 40 -4.09 0.29 3.86
N ALA A 41 -5.14 -0.45 4.19
CA ALA A 41 -6.52 -0.14 3.81
C ALA A 41 -6.95 1.22 4.35
N ALA A 42 -6.69 1.48 5.64
CA ALA A 42 -6.99 2.75 6.28
C ALA A 42 -6.25 3.91 5.60
N VAL A 43 -4.97 3.73 5.25
CA VAL A 43 -4.19 4.78 4.58
C VAL A 43 -4.71 5.07 3.18
N ILE A 44 -5.02 4.07 2.34
CA ILE A 44 -5.54 4.33 0.99
C ILE A 44 -6.97 4.90 1.00
N LEU A 45 -7.81 4.49 1.95
CA LEU A 45 -9.15 5.05 2.14
C LEU A 45 -9.09 6.50 2.65
N HIS A 46 -8.24 6.77 3.64
CA HIS A 46 -7.99 8.13 4.11
C HIS A 46 -7.47 9.03 2.99
N ASP A 47 -6.49 8.54 2.23
CA ASP A 47 -5.86 9.29 1.16
C ASP A 47 -6.86 9.64 0.05
N VAL A 48 -7.68 8.70 -0.39
CA VAL A 48 -8.66 8.97 -1.46
C VAL A 48 -9.74 9.96 -1.02
N PHE A 49 -10.24 9.88 0.21
CA PHE A 49 -11.22 10.83 0.75
C PHE A 49 -10.64 12.23 0.93
N ASN A 50 -9.42 12.31 1.46
CA ASN A 50 -8.73 13.57 1.64
C ASN A 50 -8.46 14.28 0.32
N GLN A 51 -8.13 13.53 -0.73
CA GLN A 51 -7.78 14.10 -2.03
C GLN A 51 -9.00 14.43 -2.89
N SER A 52 -10.08 13.65 -2.77
CA SER A 52 -11.28 13.83 -3.58
C SER A 52 -12.27 14.81 -2.96
N TYR A 53 -12.35 14.83 -1.62
CA TYR A 53 -13.36 15.62 -0.90
C TYR A 53 -12.77 16.60 0.13
N GLY A 54 -11.46 16.58 0.37
CA GLY A 54 -10.85 17.37 1.46
C GLY A 54 -11.18 16.86 2.86
N ILE A 55 -11.73 15.64 2.98
CA ILE A 55 -12.16 15.06 4.26
C ILE A 55 -10.96 14.35 4.94
N ASP A 56 -10.65 14.74 6.16
CA ASP A 56 -9.64 14.08 7.00
C ASP A 56 -10.33 13.05 7.90
N LEU A 57 -10.28 11.79 7.50
CA LEU A 57 -10.93 10.70 8.24
C LEU A 57 -10.13 10.38 9.51
N GLU A 58 -10.83 10.24 10.63
CA GLU A 58 -10.18 9.93 11.91
C GLU A 58 -9.51 8.55 11.90
N LYS A 59 -8.21 8.52 12.17
CA LYS A 59 -7.37 7.30 12.14
C LYS A 59 -7.95 6.18 12.98
N GLU A 60 -8.32 6.46 14.23
CA GLU A 60 -8.78 5.46 15.19
C GLU A 60 -10.10 4.83 14.74
N LYS A 61 -11.02 5.62 14.16
CA LYS A 61 -12.27 5.11 13.58
C LYS A 61 -12.00 4.24 12.36
N LEU A 62 -11.12 4.68 11.47
CA LEU A 62 -10.72 3.92 10.28
C LEU A 62 -10.15 2.56 10.65
N ILE A 63 -9.15 2.53 11.54
CA ILE A 63 -8.49 1.28 11.95
C ILE A 63 -9.48 0.35 12.65
N THR A 64 -10.26 0.85 13.61
CA THR A 64 -11.23 0.02 14.34
C THR A 64 -12.30 -0.53 13.39
N GLY A 65 -12.87 0.30 12.51
CA GLY A 65 -13.89 -0.13 11.56
C GLY A 65 -13.36 -1.15 10.56
N LEU A 66 -12.25 -0.85 9.89
CA LEU A 66 -11.67 -1.74 8.88
C LEU A 66 -11.18 -3.07 9.46
N LYS A 67 -10.66 -3.09 10.69
CA LYS A 67 -10.26 -4.33 11.36
C LYS A 67 -11.41 -5.35 11.42
N THR A 68 -12.63 -4.89 11.69
CA THR A 68 -13.81 -5.78 11.80
C THR A 68 -14.20 -6.45 10.48
N VAL A 69 -13.88 -5.82 9.35
CA VAL A 69 -14.26 -6.26 8.00
C VAL A 69 -13.09 -6.80 7.16
N ILE A 70 -11.88 -6.80 7.73
CA ILE A 70 -10.65 -7.33 7.14
C ILE A 70 -10.08 -8.44 8.02
N ASP A 71 -9.48 -8.08 9.16
CA ASP A 71 -8.66 -8.99 9.96
C ASP A 71 -9.49 -9.86 10.92
N ASP A 72 -10.69 -9.44 11.31
CA ASP A 72 -11.60 -10.20 12.20
C ASP A 72 -12.70 -10.96 11.44
N THR A 73 -12.75 -10.85 10.11
CA THR A 73 -13.86 -11.40 9.30
C THR A 73 -13.75 -12.90 9.08
N PHE A 74 -12.55 -13.40 8.80
CA PHE A 74 -12.34 -14.79 8.41
C PHE A 74 -11.61 -15.60 9.49
N PRO A 75 -11.87 -16.92 9.62
CA PRO A 75 -11.37 -17.74 10.72
C PRO A 75 -9.89 -18.15 10.58
N TYR A 76 -9.07 -17.41 9.85
CA TYR A 76 -7.62 -17.65 9.70
C TYR A 76 -6.80 -16.46 10.18
N LYS A 77 -5.49 -16.69 10.34
CA LYS A 77 -4.54 -15.66 10.75
C LYS A 77 -3.84 -15.03 9.55
N GLY A 78 -3.67 -13.71 9.62
CA GLY A 78 -2.98 -12.93 8.60
C GLY A 78 -3.95 -12.37 7.56
N THR A 79 -3.46 -11.42 6.78
CA THR A 79 -4.26 -10.66 5.82
C THR A 79 -3.86 -11.03 4.40
N PHE A 80 -4.78 -11.53 3.61
CA PHE A 80 -4.63 -11.83 2.19
C PHE A 80 -5.20 -10.71 1.31
N PRO A 81 -4.86 -10.67 0.00
CA PRO A 81 -5.35 -9.63 -0.90
C PRO A 81 -6.88 -9.53 -0.97
N TRP A 82 -7.59 -10.66 -0.92
CA TRP A 82 -9.06 -10.66 -0.94
C TRP A 82 -9.67 -10.11 0.35
N ASP A 83 -8.99 -10.19 1.51
CA ASP A 83 -9.47 -9.58 2.75
C ASP A 83 -9.46 -8.06 2.66
N VAL A 84 -8.34 -7.50 2.17
CA VAL A 84 -8.19 -6.06 1.97
C VAL A 84 -9.19 -5.55 0.94
N TRP A 85 -9.37 -6.28 -0.16
CA TRP A 85 -10.38 -5.97 -1.17
C TRP A 85 -11.80 -6.01 -0.57
N HIS A 86 -12.17 -7.11 0.09
CA HIS A 86 -13.50 -7.29 0.69
C HIS A 86 -13.83 -6.18 1.70
N GLY A 87 -12.91 -5.88 2.63
CA GLY A 87 -13.17 -4.88 3.66
C GLY A 87 -13.32 -3.46 3.11
N LEU A 88 -12.51 -3.08 2.11
CA LEU A 88 -12.65 -1.79 1.45
C LEU A 88 -13.93 -1.71 0.60
N ASP A 89 -14.25 -2.78 -0.14
CA ASP A 89 -15.44 -2.87 -0.97
C ASP A 89 -16.71 -2.78 -0.12
N TRP A 90 -16.72 -3.47 1.02
CA TRP A 90 -17.80 -3.40 2.00
C TRP A 90 -18.02 -1.98 2.55
N VAL A 91 -16.93 -1.27 2.91
CA VAL A 91 -17.00 0.10 3.43
C VAL A 91 -17.44 1.09 2.34
N LEU A 92 -17.13 0.81 1.08
CA LEU A 92 -17.45 1.68 -0.06
C LEU A 92 -18.70 1.25 -0.82
N LYS A 93 -19.44 0.22 -0.37
CA LYS A 93 -20.55 -0.38 -1.13
C LYS A 93 -21.65 0.60 -1.55
N ASP A 94 -21.88 1.64 -0.74
CA ASP A 94 -22.90 2.68 -0.98
C ASP A 94 -22.28 3.99 -1.54
N ASN A 95 -20.98 4.01 -1.80
CA ASN A 95 -20.27 5.14 -2.38
C ASN A 95 -20.20 4.97 -3.92
N ALA A 96 -20.88 5.85 -4.66
CA ALA A 96 -20.95 5.77 -6.11
C ALA A 96 -19.69 6.32 -6.82
N ASP A 97 -18.79 6.99 -6.11
CA ASP A 97 -17.63 7.67 -6.70
C ASP A 97 -16.41 6.74 -6.82
N PHE A 98 -16.41 5.63 -6.10
CA PHE A 98 -15.27 4.71 -6.07
C PHE A 98 -15.66 3.26 -6.28
N SER A 99 -14.70 2.48 -6.76
CA SER A 99 -14.76 1.02 -6.74
C SER A 99 -13.43 0.42 -6.31
N VAL A 100 -13.47 -0.73 -5.63
CA VAL A 100 -12.26 -1.40 -5.13
C VAL A 100 -11.85 -2.50 -6.09
N LYS A 101 -10.56 -2.52 -6.44
CA LYS A 101 -10.00 -3.48 -7.40
C LYS A 101 -8.86 -4.26 -6.77
N ILE A 102 -8.63 -5.47 -7.27
CA ILE A 102 -7.60 -6.40 -6.83
C ILE A 102 -6.84 -6.98 -8.03
N HIS A 103 -5.55 -7.24 -7.88
CA HIS A 103 -4.74 -7.92 -8.89
C HIS A 103 -3.56 -8.67 -8.26
N PHE A 104 -3.13 -9.79 -8.84
CA PHE A 104 -2.10 -10.65 -8.24
C PHE A 104 -0.68 -10.44 -8.79
N VAL A 105 -0.50 -9.57 -9.79
CA VAL A 105 0.81 -9.19 -10.34
C VAL A 105 1.07 -7.70 -10.08
N PRO A 106 1.68 -7.32 -8.93
CA PRO A 106 1.89 -5.92 -8.58
C PRO A 106 2.87 -5.21 -9.52
N GLU A 107 3.95 -5.88 -9.95
CA GLU A 107 5.00 -5.28 -10.80
C GLU A 107 4.44 -4.56 -12.03
N ARG A 108 3.49 -5.20 -12.73
CA ARG A 108 2.85 -4.61 -13.91
C ARG A 108 1.75 -3.64 -13.55
N LYS A 109 0.91 -4.00 -12.56
CA LYS A 109 -0.28 -3.21 -12.23
C LYS A 109 0.07 -1.89 -11.57
N VAL A 110 0.98 -1.88 -10.60
CA VAL A 110 1.43 -0.67 -9.90
C VAL A 110 2.04 0.34 -10.88
N ILE A 111 2.90 -0.11 -11.80
CA ILE A 111 3.46 0.76 -12.85
C ILE A 111 2.35 1.37 -13.70
N SER A 112 1.38 0.56 -14.15
CA SER A 112 0.26 1.03 -14.96
C SER A 112 -0.58 2.08 -14.23
N LEU A 113 -0.80 1.94 -12.93
CA LEU A 113 -1.56 2.90 -12.12
C LEU A 113 -0.78 4.19 -11.87
N LEU A 114 0.52 4.09 -11.59
CA LEU A 114 1.38 5.25 -11.28
C LEU A 114 1.80 6.06 -12.52
N ASN A 115 1.64 5.53 -13.73
CA ASN A 115 1.86 6.24 -14.99
C ASN A 115 0.63 6.98 -15.53
N ARG A 116 -0.52 6.86 -14.86
CA ARG A 116 -1.72 7.61 -15.27
C ARG A 116 -1.50 9.11 -15.08
N LYS A 117 -2.26 9.92 -15.83
CA LYS A 117 -2.31 11.39 -15.64
C LYS A 117 -2.61 11.76 -14.19
N ASN A 118 -3.53 11.02 -13.57
CA ASN A 118 -3.90 11.11 -12.16
C ASN A 118 -3.50 9.80 -11.46
N PRO A 119 -2.26 9.66 -10.96
CA PRO A 119 -1.81 8.45 -10.32
C PRO A 119 -2.45 8.26 -8.95
N ILE A 120 -2.63 7.00 -8.56
CA ILE A 120 -3.22 6.59 -7.28
C ILE A 120 -2.27 5.65 -6.51
N PRO A 121 -2.26 5.70 -5.17
CA PRO A 121 -1.49 4.74 -4.37
C PRO A 121 -2.14 3.36 -4.38
N VAL A 122 -1.34 2.35 -4.09
CA VAL A 122 -1.74 0.94 -4.18
C VAL A 122 -1.30 0.21 -2.92
N ALA A 123 -2.21 -0.49 -2.23
CA ALA A 123 -1.84 -1.41 -1.18
C ALA A 123 -1.23 -2.67 -1.81
N VAL A 124 -0.04 -3.06 -1.36
CA VAL A 124 0.73 -4.18 -1.93
C VAL A 124 1.21 -5.10 -0.82
N GLY A 125 0.98 -6.40 -0.99
CA GLY A 125 1.50 -7.43 -0.10
C GLY A 125 2.95 -7.77 -0.45
N THR A 126 3.81 -7.97 0.54
CA THR A 126 5.10 -8.65 0.39
C THR A 126 4.98 -10.08 0.85
N ALA A 127 5.79 -10.99 0.26
CA ALA A 127 5.80 -12.38 0.67
C ALA A 127 7.20 -12.87 1.04
N THR A 128 7.27 -13.62 2.13
CA THR A 128 8.49 -14.34 2.54
C THR A 128 8.96 -15.29 1.45
N LEU A 129 8.00 -15.92 0.75
CA LEU A 129 8.26 -16.84 -0.35
C LEU A 129 9.10 -16.21 -1.48
N PHE A 130 8.98 -14.89 -1.69
CA PHE A 130 9.77 -14.16 -2.67
C PHE A 130 11.01 -13.49 -2.09
N GLY A 131 11.47 -13.94 -0.92
CA GLY A 131 12.68 -13.45 -0.26
C GLY A 131 12.52 -12.08 0.40
N SER A 132 11.28 -11.65 0.70
CA SER A 132 11.06 -10.37 1.39
C SER A 132 11.67 -10.38 2.81
N PRO A 133 12.57 -9.44 3.15
CA PRO A 133 13.04 -9.27 4.52
C PRO A 133 11.93 -8.76 5.45
N TYR A 134 10.84 -8.21 4.89
CA TYR A 134 9.63 -7.82 5.63
C TYR A 134 8.73 -9.01 5.97
N LYS A 135 9.08 -10.24 5.57
CA LYS A 135 8.21 -11.43 5.65
C LYS A 135 6.89 -11.20 4.91
N ASN A 136 5.80 -11.78 5.41
CA ASN A 136 4.45 -11.50 4.92
C ASN A 136 3.98 -10.20 5.57
N HIS A 137 3.86 -9.14 4.77
CA HIS A 137 3.59 -7.77 5.24
C HIS A 137 2.80 -6.98 4.19
N TRP A 138 2.20 -5.86 4.59
CA TRP A 138 1.48 -4.96 3.69
C TRP A 138 2.06 -3.55 3.75
N VAL A 139 2.23 -2.95 2.58
CA VAL A 139 2.71 -1.57 2.40
C VAL A 139 1.82 -0.80 1.42
N VAL A 140 1.84 0.54 1.47
CA VAL A 140 1.21 1.39 0.45
C VAL A 140 2.27 1.91 -0.51
N VAL A 141 2.29 1.39 -1.73
CA VAL A 141 3.18 1.83 -2.78
C VAL A 141 2.62 3.08 -3.44
N TYR A 142 3.47 4.09 -3.58
CA TYR A 142 3.08 5.38 -4.16
C TYR A 142 4.03 5.88 -5.25
N ALA A 143 5.20 5.27 -5.40
CA ALA A 143 6.11 5.54 -6.51
C ALA A 143 6.91 4.28 -6.87
N TYR A 144 7.44 4.24 -8.08
CA TYR A 144 8.34 3.18 -8.53
C TYR A 144 9.59 3.79 -9.19
N GLY A 145 10.65 2.99 -9.30
CA GLY A 145 11.85 3.37 -10.01
C GLY A 145 12.68 2.16 -10.38
N TYR A 146 13.51 2.32 -11.41
CA TYR A 146 14.48 1.30 -11.81
C TYR A 146 15.87 1.72 -11.32
N ASN A 147 16.63 0.79 -10.76
CA ASN A 147 18.05 1.03 -10.50
C ASN A 147 18.86 0.92 -11.81
N GLN A 148 20.18 1.13 -11.75
CA GLN A 148 21.03 1.09 -12.95
C GLN A 148 21.12 -0.31 -13.60
N GLU A 149 20.78 -1.37 -12.86
CA GLU A 149 20.73 -2.75 -13.36
C GLU A 149 19.37 -3.10 -13.99
N GLY A 150 18.44 -2.14 -14.09
CA GLY A 150 17.09 -2.38 -14.60
C GLY A 150 16.16 -3.13 -13.64
N LYS A 151 16.55 -3.29 -12.36
CA LYS A 151 15.69 -3.89 -11.34
C LYS A 151 14.65 -2.88 -10.86
N LEU A 152 13.39 -3.33 -10.79
CA LEU A 152 12.27 -2.52 -10.34
C LEU A 152 12.18 -2.46 -8.81
N PHE A 153 12.03 -1.25 -8.29
CA PHE A 153 11.79 -1.00 -6.88
C PHE A 153 10.52 -0.16 -6.69
N PHE A 154 9.85 -0.41 -5.57
CA PHE A 154 8.76 0.41 -5.08
C PHE A 154 9.22 1.30 -3.93
N LYS A 155 8.67 2.51 -3.91
CA LYS A 155 8.72 3.42 -2.77
C LYS A 155 7.36 3.41 -2.09
N ALA A 156 7.38 3.18 -0.79
CA ALA A 156 6.18 2.85 -0.06
C ALA A 156 6.12 3.50 1.32
N TYR A 157 4.90 3.64 1.82
CA TYR A 157 4.63 3.74 3.23
C TYR A 157 4.56 2.33 3.84
N ASP A 158 5.41 2.10 4.82
CA ASP A 158 5.46 0.91 5.67
C ASP A 158 4.90 1.29 7.05
N ASN A 159 3.86 0.56 7.48
CA ASN A 159 3.19 0.74 8.77
C ASN A 159 4.06 0.34 9.99
N HIS A 160 5.34 0.08 9.81
CA HIS A 160 6.35 0.13 10.87
C HIS A 160 7.00 1.52 11.05
N GLY A 161 6.35 2.58 10.54
CA GLY A 161 6.75 3.99 10.77
C GLY A 161 7.68 4.56 9.69
N ARG A 162 7.80 3.91 8.53
CA ARG A 162 8.68 4.36 7.43
C ARG A 162 7.86 4.75 6.22
N TYR A 163 7.59 6.04 6.05
CA TYR A 163 6.86 6.55 4.89
C TYR A 163 7.69 6.62 3.58
N THR A 164 8.98 6.32 3.63
CA THR A 164 9.91 6.29 2.48
C THR A 164 10.62 4.95 2.35
N ALA A 165 9.95 3.86 2.72
CA ALA A 165 10.50 2.51 2.56
C ALA A 165 10.76 2.24 1.06
N ILE A 166 11.85 1.53 0.78
CA ILE A 166 12.19 1.06 -0.56
C ILE A 166 12.26 -0.46 -0.51
N LEU A 167 11.57 -1.13 -1.43
CA LEU A 167 11.58 -2.58 -1.57
C LEU A 167 11.69 -3.00 -3.04
N PRO A 168 12.37 -4.12 -3.36
CA PRO A 168 12.30 -4.72 -4.69
C PRO A 168 10.86 -5.14 -5.02
N ALA A 169 10.39 -4.79 -6.20
CA ALA A 169 9.03 -5.15 -6.62
C ALA A 169 8.84 -6.68 -6.77
N SER A 170 9.92 -7.40 -7.04
CA SER A 170 9.95 -8.87 -7.11
C SER A 170 9.63 -9.59 -5.80
N GLN A 171 9.59 -8.86 -4.68
CA GLN A 171 9.26 -9.41 -3.36
C GLN A 171 7.76 -9.29 -3.03
N THR A 172 6.96 -8.84 -4.00
CA THR A 172 5.54 -8.51 -3.78
C THR A 172 4.58 -9.54 -4.38
N ILE A 173 3.42 -9.69 -3.76
CA ILE A 173 2.33 -10.54 -4.23
C ILE A 173 1.00 -9.88 -3.88
N GLY A 174 0.11 -9.78 -4.87
CA GLY A 174 -1.19 -9.17 -4.65
C GLY A 174 -1.12 -7.65 -4.45
N CYS A 175 -2.13 -6.97 -4.97
CA CYS A 175 -2.31 -5.56 -4.77
C CYS A 175 -3.79 -5.21 -4.82
N VAL A 176 -4.16 -4.17 -4.06
CA VAL A 176 -5.52 -3.65 -3.93
C VAL A 176 -5.45 -2.13 -4.04
N TRP A 177 -6.41 -1.53 -4.75
CA TRP A 177 -6.51 -0.07 -4.87
C TRP A 177 -7.97 0.36 -4.93
N ILE A 178 -8.18 1.65 -4.64
CA ILE A 178 -9.47 2.33 -4.80
C ILE A 178 -9.39 3.12 -6.10
N GLU A 179 -10.33 2.86 -7.01
CA GLU A 179 -10.43 3.43 -8.35
C GLU A 179 -11.59 4.44 -8.37
N PRO A 180 -11.37 5.70 -8.76
CA PRO A 180 -12.46 6.62 -9.09
C PRO A 180 -13.27 6.08 -10.26
N ASN A 181 -14.60 6.13 -10.16
CA ASN A 181 -15.52 5.71 -11.21
C ASN A 181 -15.62 6.72 -12.36
#